data_AF-A0A1G9QTL4-F1
#
_entry.id   AF-A0A1G9QTL4-F1
#
_cell.length_a   1.000
_cell.length_b   1.000
_cell.length_c   1.000
_cell.angle_alpha   90.00
_cell.angle_beta   90.00
_cell.angle_gamma   90.00
#
_symmetry.space_group_name_H-M   'P 1'
#
loop_
_entity.id
_entity.type
_entity.pdbx_description
1 polymer ?
#
loop_
_entity_poly.entity_id
_entity_poly.type
_entity_poly.pdbx_seq_one_letter_code
_entity_poly.pdbx_strand_id
1 'polypeptide(L)'
;MADPTTVKRALHGLAYGKYADTGEAAGAIDHRRVIAAATASLTAVADAASFCEHHGVDDLRTAVRVAAAHGDDDLASRGREAANELAAYRRAAAGVDTAATPPADDAHDHFHHARGTTLPGAGQRGDR
;
A
#
# COMPACT_ATOMS: atom_id res chain seq x y z
N MET A 1 0.57 -43.64 -6.98
CA MET A 1 1.16 -42.47 -6.30
C MET A 1 0.96 -41.28 -7.24
N ALA A 2 0.13 -40.30 -6.86
CA ALA A 2 -0.24 -39.22 -7.77
C ALA A 2 0.99 -38.34 -8.08
N ASP A 3 1.23 -38.09 -9.37
CA ASP A 3 2.32 -37.22 -9.82
C ASP A 3 2.14 -35.81 -9.22
N PRO A 4 3.14 -35.28 -8.49
CA PRO A 4 3.09 -33.96 -7.85
C PRO A 4 2.74 -32.83 -8.83
N THR A 5 3.09 -32.99 -10.09
CA THR A 5 2.82 -32.03 -11.17
C THR A 5 1.33 -32.02 -11.53
N THR A 6 0.70 -33.19 -11.54
CA THR A 6 -0.74 -33.36 -11.74
C THR A 6 -1.54 -32.79 -10.57
N VAL A 7 -1.08 -32.99 -9.33
CA VAL A 7 -1.70 -32.42 -8.13
C VAL A 7 -1.57 -30.89 -8.11
N LYS A 8 -0.40 -30.34 -8.48
CA LYS A 8 -0.20 -28.90 -8.63
C LYS A 8 -1.09 -28.30 -9.72
N ARG A 9 -1.24 -28.96 -10.88
CA ARG A 9 -2.14 -28.51 -11.95
C ARG A 9 -3.61 -28.56 -11.53
N ALA A 10 -4.02 -29.58 -10.79
CA ALA A 10 -5.38 -29.67 -10.27
C ALA A 10 -5.68 -28.57 -9.23
N LEU A 11 -4.76 -28.32 -8.30
CA LEU A 11 -4.87 -27.22 -7.32
C LEU A 11 -4.84 -25.85 -7.99
N HIS A 12 -3.99 -25.67 -9.00
CA HIS A 12 -3.93 -24.42 -9.78
C HIS A 12 -5.21 -24.22 -10.60
N GLY A 13 -5.76 -25.29 -11.19
CA GLY A 13 -7.07 -25.28 -11.87
C GLY A 13 -8.24 -25.03 -10.91
N LEU A 14 -8.17 -25.47 -9.65
CA LEU A 14 -9.19 -25.18 -8.65
C LEU A 14 -9.13 -23.73 -8.15
N ALA A 15 -7.91 -23.19 -7.97
CA ALA A 15 -7.68 -21.84 -7.49
C ALA A 15 -7.94 -20.76 -8.57
N TYR A 16 -7.66 -21.07 -9.84
CA TYR A 16 -7.70 -20.09 -10.94
C TYR A 16 -8.63 -20.49 -12.10
N GLY A 17 -9.03 -21.76 -12.21
CA GLY A 17 -9.82 -22.27 -13.33
C GLY A 17 -11.30 -21.88 -13.30
N LYS A 18 -11.83 -21.39 -12.17
CA LYS A 18 -13.18 -20.80 -12.13
C LYS A 18 -13.30 -19.50 -12.95
N TYR A 19 -12.17 -18.95 -13.39
CA TYR A 19 -12.08 -17.74 -14.22
C TYR A 19 -11.61 -18.01 -15.65
N ALA A 20 -11.28 -19.26 -15.99
CA ALA A 20 -10.65 -19.61 -17.27
C ALA A 20 -11.65 -19.99 -18.38
N ASP A 21 -12.94 -20.16 -18.06
CA ASP A 21 -13.96 -20.55 -19.05
C ASP A 21 -14.60 -19.34 -19.78
N THR A 22 -14.19 -18.13 -19.43
CA THR A 22 -14.39 -16.94 -20.27
C THR A 22 -13.02 -16.53 -20.79
N GLY A 23 -12.70 -16.95 -22.02
CA GLY A 23 -11.41 -16.80 -22.68
C GLY A 23 -10.99 -15.35 -23.02
N GLU A 24 -11.07 -14.43 -22.07
CA GLU A 24 -10.67 -13.04 -22.22
C GLU A 24 -10.00 -12.55 -20.92
N ALA A 25 -8.80 -11.95 -21.03
CA ALA A 25 -8.14 -11.15 -19.98
C ALA A 25 -7.25 -11.85 -18.92
N ALA A 26 -6.31 -12.70 -19.33
CA ALA A 26 -5.10 -12.97 -18.52
C ALA A 26 -4.05 -11.83 -18.58
N GLY A 27 -4.39 -10.65 -19.11
CA GLY A 27 -3.43 -9.53 -19.28
C GLY A 27 -4.01 -8.12 -19.32
N ALA A 28 -5.33 -7.97 -19.16
CA ALA A 28 -5.95 -6.67 -18.98
C ALA A 28 -6.40 -6.58 -17.54
N ILE A 29 -5.80 -5.67 -16.77
CA ILE A 29 -6.37 -5.27 -15.48
C ILE A 29 -7.83 -4.91 -15.75
N ASP A 30 -8.76 -5.69 -15.20
CA ASP A 30 -10.18 -5.42 -15.35
C ASP A 30 -10.46 -4.05 -14.75
N HIS A 31 -10.60 -3.06 -15.62
CA HIS A 31 -10.81 -1.66 -15.26
C HIS A 31 -12.06 -1.53 -14.37
N ARG A 32 -13.08 -2.39 -14.56
CA ARG A 32 -14.27 -2.40 -13.70
C ARG A 32 -13.91 -2.82 -12.28
N ARG A 33 -13.07 -3.85 -12.12
CA ARG A 33 -12.58 -4.30 -10.81
C ARG A 33 -11.76 -3.21 -10.12
N VAL A 34 -10.88 -2.52 -10.84
CA VAL A 34 -10.09 -1.42 -10.25
C VAL A 34 -10.96 -0.24 -9.85
N ILE A 35 -11.88 0.18 -10.71
CA ILE A 35 -12.82 1.27 -10.40
C ILE A 35 -13.69 0.90 -9.19
N ALA A 36 -14.17 -0.34 -9.10
CA ALA A 36 -14.93 -0.83 -7.95
C ALA A 36 -14.10 -0.80 -6.66
N ALA A 37 -12.84 -1.27 -6.70
CA ALA A 37 -11.94 -1.24 -5.56
C ALA A 37 -11.65 0.20 -5.11
N ALA A 38 -11.35 1.10 -6.04
CA ALA A 38 -11.14 2.51 -5.75
C ALA A 38 -12.37 3.17 -5.09
N THR A 39 -13.57 2.88 -5.61
CA THR A 39 -14.82 3.39 -5.05
C THR A 39 -15.04 2.88 -3.62
N ALA A 40 -14.81 1.59 -3.37
CA ALA A 40 -14.91 1.01 -2.02
C ALA A 40 -13.91 1.65 -1.05
N SER A 41 -12.67 1.88 -1.49
CA SER A 41 -11.66 2.57 -0.69
C SER A 41 -12.07 4.01 -0.34
N LEU A 42 -12.65 4.75 -1.29
CA LEU A 42 -13.14 6.11 -1.02
C LEU A 42 -14.29 6.12 0.00
N THR A 43 -15.22 5.16 -0.09
CA THR A 43 -16.27 5.01 0.93
C THR A 43 -15.67 4.71 2.30
N ALA A 44 -14.71 3.79 2.38
CA ALA A 44 -14.03 3.47 3.64
C ALA A 44 -13.29 4.68 4.23
N VAL A 45 -12.68 5.52 3.40
CA VAL A 45 -12.05 6.78 3.84
C VAL A 45 -13.10 7.77 4.35
N ALA A 46 -14.25 7.90 3.69
CA ALA A 46 -15.33 8.77 4.14
C ALA A 46 -15.90 8.31 5.50
N ASP A 47 -16.09 6.99 5.67
CA ASP A 47 -16.53 6.42 6.94
C ASP A 47 -15.50 6.65 8.04
N ALA A 48 -14.20 6.48 7.74
CA ALA A 48 -13.12 6.75 8.69
C ALA A 48 -13.03 8.24 9.07
N ALA A 49 -13.26 9.15 8.13
CA ALA A 49 -13.32 10.58 8.38
C ALA A 49 -14.51 10.92 9.29
N SER A 50 -15.70 10.39 8.98
CA SER A 50 -16.90 10.55 9.82
C SER A 50 -16.67 10.02 11.23
N PHE A 51 -16.04 8.85 11.38
CA PHE A 51 -15.65 8.31 12.69
C PHE A 51 -14.76 9.28 13.47
N CYS A 52 -13.79 9.90 12.81
CA CYS A 52 -12.90 10.88 13.45
C CYS A 52 -13.61 12.18 13.86
N GLU A 53 -14.59 12.63 13.08
CA GLU A 53 -15.36 13.86 13.36
C GLU A 53 -16.28 13.70 14.58
N HIS A 54 -16.88 12.51 14.77
CA HIS A 54 -17.85 12.25 15.83
C HIS A 54 -17.21 11.77 17.15
N HIS A 55 -16.08 12.34 17.56
CA HIS A 55 -15.33 11.94 18.77
C HIS A 55 -14.85 10.47 18.80
N GLY A 56 -14.91 9.73 17.69
CA GLY A 56 -14.64 8.30 17.65
C GLY A 56 -13.24 7.92 18.16
N VAL A 57 -12.25 8.81 18.04
CA VAL A 57 -10.90 8.57 18.58
C VAL A 57 -10.87 8.55 20.10
N ASP A 58 -11.60 9.43 20.77
CA ASP A 58 -11.66 9.48 22.23
C ASP A 58 -12.53 8.36 22.78
N ASP A 59 -13.59 7.99 22.05
CA ASP A 59 -14.41 6.81 22.33
C ASP A 59 -13.59 5.53 22.20
N LEU A 60 -12.79 5.40 21.13
CA LEU A 60 -11.88 4.26 20.94
C LEU A 60 -10.89 4.13 22.10
N ARG A 61 -10.27 5.24 22.53
CA ARG A 61 -9.36 5.24 23.70
C ARG A 61 -10.07 4.82 24.98
N THR A 62 -11.32 5.23 25.15
CA THR A 62 -12.13 4.83 26.30
C THR A 62 -12.50 3.35 26.23
N ALA A 63 -12.94 2.85 25.08
CA ALA A 63 -13.22 1.44 24.85
C ALA A 63 -12.00 0.55 25.11
N VAL A 64 -10.81 0.97 24.65
CA VAL A 64 -9.54 0.26 24.92
C VAL A 64 -9.24 0.17 26.42
N ARG A 65 -9.41 1.28 27.16
CA ARG A 65 -9.21 1.29 28.61
C ARG A 65 -10.19 0.37 29.33
N VAL A 66 -11.45 0.38 28.90
CA VAL A 66 -12.52 -0.48 29.44
C VAL A 66 -12.22 -1.95 29.15
N ALA A 67 -11.85 -2.31 27.92
CA ALA A 67 -11.47 -3.67 27.54
C ALA A 67 -10.30 -4.19 28.39
N ALA A 68 -9.24 -3.38 28.55
CA ALA A 68 -8.10 -3.73 29.39
C ALA A 68 -8.49 -3.89 30.88
N ALA A 69 -9.37 -3.03 31.40
CA ALA A 69 -9.86 -3.13 32.77
C ALA A 69 -10.72 -4.39 33.01
N HIS A 70 -11.38 -4.89 31.96
CA HIS A 70 -12.14 -6.15 31.99
C HIS A 70 -11.28 -7.39 31.70
N GLY A 71 -9.98 -7.24 31.42
CA GLY A 71 -9.09 -8.35 31.07
C GLY A 71 -9.28 -8.89 29.66
N ASP A 72 -9.94 -8.14 28.78
CA ASP A 72 -10.06 -8.47 27.35
C ASP A 72 -8.83 -7.93 26.59
N ASP A 73 -7.70 -8.59 26.81
CA ASP A 73 -6.39 -8.14 26.33
C ASP A 73 -6.29 -8.15 24.80
N ASP A 74 -6.93 -9.10 24.12
CA ASP A 74 -6.96 -9.20 22.66
C ASP A 74 -7.71 -8.01 22.06
N LEU A 75 -8.90 -7.69 22.59
CA LEU A 75 -9.68 -6.55 22.14
C LEU A 75 -8.96 -5.23 22.44
N ALA A 76 -8.36 -5.11 23.62
CA ALA A 76 -7.54 -3.95 23.98
C ALA A 76 -6.33 -3.80 23.05
N SER A 77 -5.68 -4.90 22.66
CA SER A 77 -4.55 -4.88 21.73
C SER A 77 -4.97 -4.38 20.35
N ARG A 78 -6.04 -4.94 19.78
CA ARG A 78 -6.57 -4.52 18.48
C ARG A 78 -7.00 -3.06 18.48
N GLY A 79 -7.62 -2.58 19.56
CA GLY A 79 -7.99 -1.17 19.67
C GLY A 79 -6.77 -0.24 19.79
N ARG A 80 -5.69 -0.66 20.47
CA ARG A 80 -4.41 0.08 20.49
C ARG A 80 -3.77 0.14 19.11
N GLU A 81 -3.76 -0.95 18.36
CA GLU A 81 -3.26 -1.00 16.99
C GLU A 81 -4.03 -0.02 16.08
N ALA A 82 -5.36 -0.05 16.13
CA ALA A 82 -6.20 0.88 15.37
C ALA A 82 -5.93 2.36 15.75
N ALA A 83 -5.76 2.65 17.05
CA ALA A 83 -5.42 4.00 17.50
C ALA A 83 -4.03 4.47 17.00
N ASN A 84 -3.06 3.56 16.96
CA ASN A 84 -1.72 3.85 16.45
C ASN A 84 -1.73 4.12 14.93
N GLU A 85 -2.51 3.36 14.19
CA GLU A 85 -2.67 3.54 12.73
C GLU A 85 -3.34 4.90 12.41
N LEU A 86 -4.40 5.27 13.12
CA LEU A 86 -5.01 6.59 13.00
C LEU A 86 -4.03 7.73 13.35
N ALA A 87 -3.18 7.55 14.36
CA ALA A 87 -2.15 8.52 14.70
C ALA A 87 -1.07 8.63 13.61
N ALA A 88 -0.71 7.52 12.94
CA ALA A 88 0.19 7.53 11.80
C ALA A 88 -0.41 8.30 10.62
N TYR A 89 -1.68 8.07 10.28
CA TYR A 89 -2.37 8.81 9.23
C TYR A 89 -2.46 10.31 9.53
N ARG A 90 -2.77 10.70 10.77
CA ARG A 90 -2.78 12.12 11.16
C ARG A 90 -1.40 12.78 11.01
N ARG A 91 -0.32 12.07 11.37
CA ARG A 91 1.05 12.57 11.18
C ARG A 91 1.39 12.73 9.69
N ALA A 92 1.07 11.73 8.87
CA ALA A 92 1.26 11.80 7.43
C ALA A 92 0.48 12.97 6.79
N ALA A 93 -0.78 13.16 7.20
CA ALA A 93 -1.62 14.27 6.73
C ALA A 93 -1.11 15.65 7.18
N ALA A 94 -0.49 15.73 8.37
CA ALA A 94 0.13 16.95 8.87
C ALA A 94 1.48 17.27 8.19
N GLY A 95 1.93 16.46 7.23
CA GLY A 95 3.23 16.64 6.58
C GLY A 95 4.42 16.40 7.52
N VAL A 96 4.19 15.71 8.64
CA VAL A 96 5.26 15.28 9.53
C VAL A 96 5.87 14.04 8.89
N ASP A 97 6.90 14.25 8.08
CA ASP A 97 7.71 13.19 7.48
C ASP A 97 8.07 12.16 8.55
N THR A 98 7.49 10.97 8.46
CA THR A 98 7.94 9.81 9.23
C THR A 98 9.20 9.25 8.57
N ALA A 99 10.22 10.08 8.39
CA ALA A 99 11.59 9.64 8.15
C ALA A 99 12.27 9.44 9.51
N ALA A 100 11.78 8.46 10.29
CA ALA A 100 12.56 7.87 11.36
C ALA A 100 13.45 6.77 10.78
N THR A 101 14.35 7.16 9.87
CA THR A 101 15.58 6.44 9.59
C THR A 101 16.65 7.20 10.36
N PRO A 102 17.43 6.56 11.25
CA PRO A 102 18.46 7.27 12.01
C PRO A 102 19.48 7.90 11.05
N PRO A 103 20.04 9.09 11.38
CA PRO A 103 21.11 9.67 10.57
C PRO A 103 22.30 8.72 10.60
N ALA A 104 22.63 8.15 9.45
CA ALA A 104 23.99 7.72 9.21
C ALA A 104 24.81 9.01 9.05
N ASP A 105 25.40 9.46 10.15
CA ASP A 105 26.43 10.48 10.15
C ASP A 105 27.60 10.03 9.25
N ASP A 106 28.05 10.99 8.45
CA ASP A 106 29.40 11.15 7.89
C ASP A 106 29.96 10.08 6.94
N ALA A 107 29.97 10.39 5.64
CA ALA A 107 31.10 11.16 5.09
C ALA A 107 30.96 11.37 3.57
N HIS A 108 31.05 12.64 3.16
CA HIS A 108 31.69 13.20 1.96
C HIS A 108 31.68 12.35 0.66
N ASP A 109 31.16 12.86 -0.46
CA ASP A 109 31.91 13.86 -1.20
C ASP A 109 31.07 14.78 -2.09
N HIS A 110 31.58 15.99 -2.19
CA HIS A 110 30.95 17.19 -2.72
C HIS A 110 30.88 17.19 -4.25
N PHE A 111 29.80 17.81 -4.75
CA PHE A 111 29.67 18.25 -6.12
C PHE A 111 30.93 19.00 -6.61
N HIS A 112 31.67 18.41 -7.55
CA HIS A 112 32.62 19.12 -8.39
C HIS A 112 31.99 19.37 -9.77
N HIS A 113 31.52 20.59 -9.97
CA HIS A 113 31.14 21.08 -11.28
C HIS A 113 32.37 21.29 -12.18
N ALA A 114 32.16 20.98 -13.47
CA ALA A 114 32.81 21.50 -14.68
C ALA A 114 33.87 20.61 -15.38
N ARG A 115 33.51 20.06 -16.56
CA ARG A 115 33.97 20.54 -17.88
C ARG A 115 33.58 19.59 -19.02
N GLY A 116 32.78 20.12 -19.94
CA GLY A 116 32.77 19.85 -21.38
C GLY A 116 32.96 18.42 -21.89
N THR A 117 31.87 17.80 -22.33
CA THR A 117 31.92 16.87 -23.46
C THR A 117 30.75 17.19 -24.40
N THR A 118 31.09 17.64 -25.60
CA THR A 118 30.18 17.91 -26.71
C THR A 118 29.40 16.65 -27.11
N LEU A 119 28.08 16.79 -27.24
CA LEU A 119 27.20 15.82 -27.92
C LEU A 119 27.66 15.66 -29.39
N PRO A 120 28.03 14.45 -29.87
CA PRO A 120 28.21 14.24 -31.29
C PRO A 120 26.85 14.28 -31.99
N GLY A 121 26.80 15.09 -33.05
CA GLY A 121 25.60 15.53 -33.73
C GLY A 121 24.74 14.42 -34.34
N ALA A 122 23.44 14.69 -34.29
CA ALA A 122 22.45 14.13 -35.18
C ALA A 122 22.70 14.58 -36.64
N GLY A 123 22.42 13.67 -37.60
CA GLY A 123 22.10 14.03 -38.98
C GLY A 123 23.19 13.76 -40.01
N GLN A 124 23.36 12.49 -40.39
CA GLN A 124 24.02 12.16 -41.66
C GLN A 124 22.99 12.24 -42.80
N ARG A 125 23.43 12.88 -43.88
CA ARG A 125 22.68 13.47 -45.00
C ARG A 125 22.04 12.44 -45.91
N GLY A 126 20.92 12.84 -46.50
CA GLY A 126 20.25 12.14 -47.59
C GLY A 126 20.95 12.25 -48.95
N ASP A 127 20.44 11.43 -49.85
CA ASP A 127 20.73 11.31 -51.28
C ASP A 127 21.01 12.62 -52.02
N ARG A 128 22.11 12.64 -52.77
CA ARG A 128 22.15 12.90 -54.22
C ARG A 128 23.54 12.70 -54.80
#